data_AF-A0AAN8D1G8-F1
#
_entry.id   AF-A0AAN8D1G8-F1
#
_cell.length_a   1.000
_cell.length_b   1.000
_cell.length_c   1.000
_cell.angle_alpha   90.00
_cell.angle_beta   90.00
_cell.angle_gamma   90.00
#
_symmetry.space_group_name_H-M   'P 1'
#
loop_
_entity.id
_entity.type
_entity.pdbx_description
1 polymer ?
#
loop_
_entity_poly.entity_id
_entity_poly.type
_entity_poly.pdbx_seq_one_letter_code
_entity_poly.pdbx_strand_id
1 'polypeptide(L)'
;MNEGEEMDDVIRDRNRDRESYSCNYVVAMETLSSVTDSRTPPQIDSAVMDESAPRQERLVFAGLVGGAQVLGLASVVLTAVWMGHYRGGFSWDGSSFQFNVHPLCMVLGLVFLQGDAILVYRVFRNEAKRNVKILHGIIHLLALVVSIVGIVAVFDSHRAAKIPDMYSLHSWCGMLTIVLFCVQWVMGLMFFLFPVASLWLRASYLPVHVFCGLVLVVMSIGTSLLGITEELLFSIMPSYSTFPAEGVLANVLGLVLVLFGVVLCYLITREEFRRPPNPEEESLSVHFKTLTEGGTPNSP
;
A
#
# COMPACT_ATOMS: atom_id res chain seq x y z
N MET A 1 -44.55 -25.78 43.94
CA MET A 1 -44.51 -24.68 42.95
C MET A 1 -43.09 -24.65 42.42
N ASN A 2 -42.65 -25.69 41.70
CA ASN A 2 -42.88 -26.06 40.28
C ASN A 2 -42.04 -25.23 39.29
N GLU A 3 -40.72 -25.41 39.35
CA GLU A 3 -39.77 -25.05 38.26
C GLU A 3 -39.76 -26.10 37.12
N GLY A 4 -40.40 -27.27 37.30
CA GLY A 4 -40.48 -28.32 36.28
C GLY A 4 -41.56 -28.10 35.21
N GLU A 5 -42.57 -27.28 35.49
CA GLU A 5 -43.71 -27.04 34.57
C GLU A 5 -43.38 -25.97 33.52
N GLU A 6 -42.49 -25.02 33.84
CA GLU A 6 -42.11 -23.91 32.96
C GLU A 6 -41.16 -24.35 31.82
N MET A 7 -40.36 -25.41 32.03
CA MET A 7 -39.44 -25.91 31.00
C MET A 7 -40.13 -26.81 29.96
N ASP A 8 -41.21 -27.50 30.35
CA ASP A 8 -41.98 -28.35 29.44
C ASP A 8 -42.86 -27.54 28.47
N ASP A 9 -43.34 -26.37 28.88
CA ASP A 9 -44.10 -25.46 28.00
C ASP A 9 -43.20 -24.78 26.96
N VAL A 10 -41.96 -24.44 27.30
CA VAL A 10 -40.98 -23.85 26.36
C VAL A 10 -40.53 -24.85 25.27
N ILE A 11 -40.46 -26.14 25.60
CA ILE A 11 -40.11 -27.19 24.63
C ILE A 11 -41.28 -27.52 23.69
N ARG A 12 -42.52 -27.45 24.18
CA ARG A 12 -43.73 -27.63 23.34
C ARG A 12 -43.91 -26.53 22.32
N ASP A 13 -43.60 -25.28 22.66
CA ASP A 13 -43.78 -24.14 21.75
C ASP A 13 -42.77 -24.16 20.59
N ARG A 14 -41.50 -24.53 20.87
CA ARG A 14 -40.48 -24.71 19.81
C ARG A 14 -40.79 -25.80 18.79
N ASN A 15 -41.46 -26.88 19.20
CA ASN A 15 -41.81 -27.97 18.28
C ASN A 15 -43.01 -27.62 17.41
N ARG A 16 -43.93 -26.76 17.88
CA ARG A 16 -45.08 -26.29 17.09
C ARG A 16 -44.64 -25.33 15.97
N ASP A 17 -43.66 -24.48 16.22
CA ASP A 17 -43.09 -23.60 15.19
C ASP A 17 -42.35 -24.40 14.11
N ARG A 18 -41.62 -25.45 14.48
CA ARG A 18 -40.83 -26.26 13.54
C ARG A 18 -41.68 -27.03 12.53
N GLU A 19 -42.88 -27.47 12.91
CA GLU A 19 -43.82 -28.13 11.99
C GLU A 19 -44.48 -27.13 11.02
N SER A 20 -44.72 -25.89 11.45
CA SER A 20 -45.26 -24.81 10.60
C SER A 20 -44.28 -24.37 9.49
N TYR A 21 -42.98 -24.31 9.79
CA TYR A 21 -41.96 -23.97 8.78
C TYR A 21 -41.70 -25.10 7.77
N SER A 22 -41.89 -26.36 8.15
CA SER A 22 -41.69 -27.50 7.24
C SER A 22 -42.84 -27.64 6.21
N CYS A 23 -44.07 -27.31 6.60
CA CYS A 23 -45.25 -27.43 5.74
C CYS A 23 -45.26 -26.38 4.60
N ASN A 24 -44.71 -25.18 4.84
CA ASN A 24 -44.68 -24.11 3.83
C ASN A 24 -43.62 -24.32 2.72
N TYR A 25 -42.59 -25.13 2.94
CA TYR A 25 -41.59 -25.43 1.92
C TYR A 25 -42.05 -26.49 0.91
N VAL A 26 -42.86 -27.45 1.35
CA VAL A 26 -43.35 -28.54 0.48
C VAL A 26 -44.42 -28.04 -0.49
N VAL A 27 -45.31 -27.14 -0.04
CA VAL A 27 -46.37 -26.57 -0.89
C VAL A 27 -45.83 -25.59 -1.95
N ALA A 28 -44.73 -24.89 -1.67
CA ALA A 28 -44.10 -23.96 -2.62
C ALA A 28 -43.33 -24.67 -3.75
N MET A 29 -42.85 -25.90 -3.54
CA MET A 29 -42.19 -26.68 -4.60
C MET A 29 -43.18 -27.37 -5.55
N GLU A 30 -44.37 -27.77 -5.08
CA GLU A 30 -45.38 -28.38 -5.96
C GLU A 30 -46.07 -27.37 -6.89
N THR A 31 -46.10 -26.08 -6.56
CA THR A 31 -46.69 -25.03 -7.41
C THR A 31 -45.74 -24.48 -8.49
N LEU A 32 -44.43 -24.77 -8.42
CA LEU A 32 -43.46 -24.36 -9.45
C LEU A 32 -43.24 -25.44 -10.53
N SER A 33 -43.85 -26.62 -10.39
CA SER A 33 -43.70 -27.75 -11.32
C SER A 33 -44.71 -27.77 -12.47
N SER A 34 -45.72 -26.89 -12.51
CA SER A 34 -46.85 -27.01 -13.46
C SER A 34 -46.96 -25.93 -14.54
N VAL A 35 -45.97 -25.05 -14.70
CA VAL A 35 -45.97 -24.05 -15.79
C VAL A 35 -44.70 -24.16 -16.62
N THR A 36 -44.60 -25.27 -17.35
CA THR A 36 -43.80 -25.36 -18.57
C THR A 36 -44.74 -25.22 -19.76
N ASP A 37 -44.92 -23.99 -20.27
CA ASP A 37 -45.42 -23.82 -21.64
C ASP A 37 -44.59 -22.76 -22.38
N SER A 38 -44.16 -23.22 -23.55
CA SER A 38 -43.51 -22.58 -24.69
C SER A 38 -43.31 -21.05 -24.65
N ARG A 39 -42.04 -20.65 -24.53
CA ARG A 39 -41.42 -19.53 -25.28
C ARG A 39 -39.91 -19.55 -25.08
N THR A 40 -39.18 -19.80 -26.16
CA THR A 40 -37.72 -19.61 -26.23
C THR A 40 -37.37 -18.15 -25.94
N PRO A 41 -36.60 -17.83 -24.89
CA PRO A 41 -36.05 -16.50 -24.70
C PRO A 41 -34.89 -16.25 -25.68
N PRO A 42 -34.63 -15.00 -26.10
CA PRO A 42 -33.48 -14.71 -26.93
C PRO A 42 -32.20 -15.01 -26.14
N GLN A 43 -31.30 -15.81 -26.71
CA GLN A 43 -29.93 -15.92 -26.21
C GLN A 43 -29.26 -14.55 -26.36
N ILE A 44 -29.25 -13.77 -25.29
CA ILE A 44 -28.36 -12.62 -25.14
C ILE A 44 -27.17 -13.12 -24.32
N ASP A 45 -26.04 -13.31 -25.00
CA ASP A 45 -24.64 -13.36 -24.57
C ASP A 45 -24.30 -13.19 -23.06
N SER A 46 -24.83 -14.04 -22.18
CA SER A 46 -24.40 -14.08 -20.78
C SER A 46 -23.01 -14.72 -20.60
N ALA A 47 -22.62 -15.59 -21.53
CA ALA A 47 -21.31 -16.25 -21.53
C ALA A 47 -20.15 -15.31 -21.91
N VAL A 48 -20.42 -14.23 -22.66
CA VAL A 48 -19.39 -13.26 -23.09
C VAL A 48 -19.08 -12.25 -21.97
N MET A 49 -20.03 -11.97 -21.08
CA MET A 49 -19.82 -11.01 -19.98
C MET A 49 -18.93 -11.57 -18.86
N ASP A 50 -19.03 -12.86 -18.52
CA ASP A 50 -18.29 -13.47 -17.40
C ASP A 50 -16.79 -13.65 -17.68
N GLU A 51 -16.43 -14.01 -18.93
CA GLU A 51 -15.03 -14.19 -19.33
C GLU A 51 -14.26 -12.85 -19.46
N SER A 52 -14.99 -11.74 -19.61
CA SER A 52 -14.45 -10.39 -19.81
C SER A 52 -14.01 -9.70 -18.50
N ALA A 53 -14.63 -10.04 -17.38
CA ALA A 53 -14.35 -9.45 -16.06
C ALA A 53 -12.88 -9.62 -15.60
N PRO A 54 -12.27 -10.82 -15.63
CA PRO A 54 -10.86 -10.99 -15.23
C PRO A 54 -9.88 -10.32 -16.21
N ARG A 55 -10.27 -10.08 -17.46
CA ARG A 55 -9.45 -9.28 -18.41
C ARG A 55 -9.53 -7.79 -18.06
N GLN A 56 -10.72 -7.27 -17.78
CA GLN A 56 -10.94 -5.86 -17.44
C GLN A 56 -10.18 -5.47 -16.16
N GLU A 57 -10.24 -6.28 -15.10
CA GLU A 57 -9.52 -6.02 -13.84
C GLU A 57 -8.00 -5.99 -14.04
N ARG A 58 -7.45 -6.89 -14.87
CA ARG A 58 -6.02 -6.89 -15.22
C ARG A 58 -5.61 -5.62 -15.96
N LEU A 59 -6.45 -5.14 -16.89
CA LEU A 59 -6.20 -3.90 -17.64
C LEU A 59 -6.26 -2.67 -16.72
N VAL A 60 -7.25 -2.61 -15.83
CA VAL A 60 -7.38 -1.52 -14.84
C VAL A 60 -6.17 -1.51 -13.91
N PHE A 61 -5.77 -2.68 -13.37
CA PHE A 61 -4.58 -2.80 -12.53
C PHE A 61 -3.32 -2.33 -13.26
N ALA A 62 -3.09 -2.81 -14.49
CA ALA A 62 -1.93 -2.42 -15.29
C ALA A 62 -1.94 -0.92 -15.61
N GLY A 63 -3.10 -0.35 -15.95
CA GLY A 63 -3.26 1.08 -16.19
C GLY A 63 -2.96 1.93 -14.95
N LEU A 64 -3.44 1.50 -13.77
CA LEU A 64 -3.17 2.19 -12.50
C LEU A 64 -1.70 2.10 -12.09
N VAL A 65 -1.07 0.94 -12.26
CA VAL A 65 0.38 0.78 -12.01
C VAL A 65 1.17 1.65 -12.98
N GLY A 66 0.83 1.64 -14.27
CA GLY A 66 1.47 2.51 -15.27
C GLY A 66 1.29 4.00 -14.93
N GLY A 67 0.09 4.40 -14.51
CA GLY A 67 -0.19 5.76 -14.03
C GLY A 67 0.65 6.14 -12.81
N ALA A 68 0.79 5.24 -11.83
CA ALA A 68 1.64 5.45 -10.66
C ALA A 68 3.12 5.66 -11.07
N GLN A 69 3.63 4.86 -12.01
CA GLN A 69 5.00 5.02 -12.53
C GLN A 69 5.22 6.36 -13.21
N VAL A 70 4.28 6.78 -14.07
CA VAL A 70 4.34 8.09 -14.74
C VAL A 70 4.32 9.23 -13.73
N LEU A 71 3.44 9.18 -12.73
CA LEU A 71 3.34 10.22 -11.70
C LEU A 71 4.59 10.28 -10.80
N GLY A 72 5.12 9.11 -10.39
CA GLY A 72 6.34 9.01 -9.60
C GLY A 72 7.56 9.55 -10.34
N LEU A 73 7.75 9.12 -11.59
CA LEU A 73 8.84 9.62 -12.43
C LEU A 73 8.69 11.11 -12.74
N ALA A 74 7.47 11.58 -13.01
CA ALA A 74 7.19 13.00 -13.20
C ALA A 74 7.56 13.80 -11.94
N SER A 75 7.29 13.29 -10.74
CA SER A 75 7.69 13.94 -9.49
C SER A 75 9.21 14.12 -9.42
N VAL A 76 9.98 13.06 -9.69
CA VAL A 76 11.46 13.12 -9.70
C VAL A 76 11.96 14.12 -10.74
N VAL A 77 11.42 14.09 -11.96
CA VAL A 77 11.81 15.01 -13.05
C VAL A 77 11.47 16.46 -12.70
N LEU A 78 10.27 16.72 -12.18
CA LEU A 78 9.87 18.07 -11.77
C LEU A 78 10.76 18.61 -10.64
N THR A 79 11.10 17.78 -9.65
CA THR A 79 12.06 18.16 -8.61
C THR A 79 13.45 18.45 -9.19
N ALA A 80 13.93 17.60 -10.11
CA ALA A 80 15.22 17.81 -10.78
C ALA A 80 15.24 19.08 -11.63
N VAL A 81 14.15 19.40 -12.35
CA VAL A 81 14.02 20.65 -13.11
C VAL A 81 13.95 21.84 -12.17
N TRP A 82 13.18 21.76 -11.09
CA TRP A 82 13.10 22.84 -10.11
C TRP A 82 14.47 23.16 -9.52
N MET A 83 15.14 22.16 -8.95
CA MET A 83 16.46 22.33 -8.33
C MET A 83 17.58 22.63 -9.35
N GLY A 84 17.54 21.98 -10.51
CA GLY A 84 18.57 22.09 -11.53
C GLY A 84 18.51 23.39 -12.33
N HIS A 85 17.31 23.76 -12.80
CA HIS A 85 17.13 24.93 -13.66
C HIS A 85 16.85 26.20 -12.86
N TYR A 86 15.91 26.17 -11.91
CA TYR A 86 15.49 27.38 -11.17
C TYR A 86 16.39 27.67 -9.96
N ARG A 87 16.89 26.64 -9.26
CA ARG A 87 17.77 26.81 -8.09
C ARG A 87 19.27 26.73 -8.40
N GLY A 88 19.64 26.68 -9.68
CA GLY A 88 21.02 26.85 -10.16
C GLY A 88 21.90 25.59 -10.15
N GLY A 89 21.35 24.40 -9.89
CA GLY A 89 22.07 23.13 -10.07
C GLY A 89 22.39 22.38 -8.78
N PHE A 90 23.34 21.46 -8.86
CA PHE A 90 23.73 20.56 -7.78
C PHE A 90 25.25 20.60 -7.55
N SER A 91 25.68 20.53 -6.30
CA SER A 91 27.10 20.43 -5.90
C SER A 91 27.25 19.60 -4.62
N TRP A 92 28.50 19.37 -4.20
CA TRP A 92 28.84 18.77 -2.89
C TRP A 92 29.97 19.57 -2.22
N ASP A 93 29.70 20.83 -1.90
CA ASP A 93 30.68 21.82 -1.41
C ASP A 93 30.19 22.68 -0.21
N GLY A 94 29.05 22.33 0.38
CA GLY A 94 28.38 23.05 1.47
C GLY A 94 27.54 24.25 1.02
N SER A 95 27.49 24.57 -0.27
CA SER A 95 26.69 25.69 -0.78
C SER A 95 25.19 25.39 -0.80
N SER A 96 24.39 26.36 -1.26
CA SER A 96 22.96 26.15 -1.57
C SER A 96 22.73 25.11 -2.67
N PHE A 97 23.70 24.87 -3.56
CA PHE A 97 23.59 23.80 -4.55
C PHE A 97 23.77 22.41 -3.94
N GLN A 98 24.43 22.28 -2.79
CA GLN A 98 24.40 21.05 -2.02
C GLN A 98 23.03 20.86 -1.34
N PHE A 99 22.40 21.93 -0.84
CA PHE A 99 21.01 21.85 -0.34
C PHE A 99 20.05 21.31 -1.41
N ASN A 100 20.19 21.72 -2.67
CA ASN A 100 19.35 21.26 -3.77
C ASN A 100 19.34 19.72 -3.97
N VAL A 101 20.38 19.01 -3.49
CA VAL A 101 20.42 17.54 -3.48
C VAL A 101 19.35 16.95 -2.54
N HIS A 102 19.04 17.63 -1.43
CA HIS A 102 18.07 17.18 -0.43
C HIS A 102 16.69 16.86 -1.02
N PRO A 103 15.95 17.82 -1.62
CA PRO A 103 14.61 17.54 -2.13
C PRO A 103 14.61 16.49 -3.25
N LEU A 104 15.63 16.47 -4.12
CA LEU A 104 15.75 15.43 -5.15
C LEU A 104 15.92 14.04 -4.54
N CYS A 105 16.80 13.90 -3.55
CA CYS A 105 16.98 12.65 -2.81
C CYS A 105 15.73 12.23 -2.03
N MET A 106 15.01 13.17 -1.40
CA MET A 106 13.79 12.86 -0.66
C MET A 106 12.68 12.32 -1.58
N VAL A 107 12.44 12.99 -2.72
CA VAL A 107 11.43 12.55 -3.70
C VAL A 107 11.83 11.25 -4.37
N LEU A 108 13.10 11.07 -4.73
CA LEU A 108 13.57 9.82 -5.31
C LEU A 108 13.51 8.66 -4.30
N GLY A 109 14.04 8.85 -3.09
CA GLY A 109 14.14 7.81 -2.06
C GLY A 109 12.82 7.51 -1.37
N LEU A 110 12.33 8.45 -0.56
CA LEU A 110 11.17 8.26 0.33
C LEU A 110 9.82 8.35 -0.38
N VAL A 111 9.76 8.84 -1.61
CA VAL A 111 8.50 8.86 -2.38
C VAL A 111 8.52 7.81 -3.48
N PHE A 112 9.39 7.94 -4.48
CA PHE A 112 9.34 7.09 -5.66
C PHE A 112 9.80 5.66 -5.39
N LEU A 113 11.06 5.46 -4.94
CA LEU A 113 11.60 4.12 -4.68
C LEU A 113 10.84 3.41 -3.55
N GLN A 114 10.47 4.14 -2.48
CA GLN A 114 9.61 3.59 -1.43
C GLN A 114 8.23 3.17 -1.98
N GLY A 115 7.62 3.97 -2.85
CA GLY A 115 6.35 3.66 -3.51
C GLY A 115 6.42 2.39 -4.35
N ASP A 116 7.48 2.22 -5.13
CA ASP A 116 7.73 1.01 -5.91
C ASP A 116 7.94 -0.21 -5.02
N ALA A 117 8.70 -0.04 -3.94
CA ALA A 117 8.97 -1.11 -2.98
C ALA A 117 7.70 -1.61 -2.28
N ILE A 118 6.69 -0.78 -2.02
CA ILE A 118 5.43 -1.27 -1.46
C ILE A 118 4.53 -1.95 -2.51
N LEU A 119 4.71 -1.64 -3.80
CA LEU A 119 3.96 -2.24 -4.90
C LEU A 119 4.52 -3.57 -5.42
N VAL A 120 5.80 -3.89 -5.19
CA VAL A 120 6.43 -5.08 -5.80
C VAL A 120 5.68 -6.40 -5.56
N TYR A 121 5.06 -6.59 -4.39
CA TYR A 121 4.25 -7.80 -4.14
C TYR A 121 3.01 -7.91 -5.02
N ARG A 122 2.46 -6.79 -5.51
CA ARG A 122 1.31 -6.76 -6.41
C ARG A 122 1.70 -6.93 -7.87
N VAL A 123 2.81 -6.29 -8.24
CA VAL A 123 3.33 -6.31 -9.62
C VAL A 123 3.93 -7.69 -9.93
N PHE A 124 4.80 -8.19 -9.07
CA PHE A 124 5.49 -9.47 -9.23
C PHE A 124 4.73 -10.62 -8.56
N ARG A 125 3.42 -10.67 -8.74
CA ARG A 125 2.54 -11.65 -8.07
C ARG A 125 2.86 -13.11 -8.42
N ASN A 126 3.34 -13.35 -9.66
CA ASN A 126 3.65 -14.68 -10.19
C ASN A 126 5.09 -15.14 -9.89
N GLU A 127 5.91 -14.28 -9.28
CA GLU A 127 7.31 -14.60 -8.96
C GLU A 127 7.43 -15.38 -7.65
N ALA A 128 8.55 -16.08 -7.49
CA ALA A 128 8.86 -16.78 -6.25
C ALA A 128 8.89 -15.80 -5.06
N LYS A 129 8.20 -16.12 -3.97
CA LYS A 129 8.03 -15.22 -2.80
C LYS A 129 9.36 -14.75 -2.22
N ARG A 130 10.38 -15.62 -2.25
CA ARG A 130 11.75 -15.28 -1.82
C ARG A 130 12.35 -14.16 -2.68
N ASN A 131 12.17 -14.22 -4.01
CA ASN A 131 12.69 -13.20 -4.92
C ASN A 131 12.00 -11.85 -4.70
N VAL A 132 10.67 -11.87 -4.56
CA VAL A 132 9.88 -10.65 -4.28
C VAL A 132 10.25 -10.03 -2.93
N LYS A 133 10.49 -10.85 -1.90
CA LYS A 133 11.00 -10.40 -0.59
C LYS A 133 12.36 -9.70 -0.70
N ILE A 134 13.29 -10.33 -1.42
CA ILE A 134 14.63 -9.77 -1.63
C ILE A 134 14.53 -8.45 -2.39
N LEU A 135 13.74 -8.40 -3.46
CA LEU A 135 13.53 -7.19 -4.26
C LEU A 135 12.93 -6.06 -3.42
N HIS A 136 11.88 -6.33 -2.64
CA HIS A 136 11.28 -5.39 -1.70
C HIS A 136 12.32 -4.83 -0.71
N GLY A 137 13.13 -5.70 -0.11
CA GLY A 137 14.18 -5.30 0.83
C GLY A 137 15.28 -4.46 0.21
N ILE A 138 15.73 -4.81 -1.01
CA ILE A 138 16.78 -4.08 -1.73
C ILE A 138 16.29 -2.70 -2.17
N ILE A 139 15.08 -2.58 -2.73
CA ILE A 139 14.56 -1.27 -3.16
C ILE A 139 14.40 -0.34 -1.95
N HIS A 140 13.88 -0.83 -0.82
CA HIS A 140 13.84 -0.01 0.40
C HIS A 140 15.23 0.35 0.96
N LEU A 141 16.23 -0.53 0.81
CA LEU A 141 17.60 -0.21 1.20
C LEU A 141 18.20 0.89 0.31
N LEU A 142 17.96 0.83 -1.00
CA LEU A 142 18.36 1.89 -1.93
C LEU A 142 17.66 3.21 -1.59
N ALA A 143 16.36 3.16 -1.31
CA ALA A 143 15.60 4.32 -0.84
C ALA A 143 16.21 4.91 0.43
N LEU A 144 16.58 4.07 1.41
CA LEU A 144 17.22 4.51 2.65
C LEU A 144 18.56 5.20 2.39
N VAL A 145 19.44 4.59 1.58
CA VAL A 145 20.76 5.14 1.26
C VAL A 145 20.64 6.50 0.57
N VAL A 146 19.78 6.61 -0.44
CA VAL A 146 19.53 7.88 -1.16
C VAL A 146 18.99 8.95 -0.20
N SER A 147 18.10 8.57 0.72
CA SER A 147 17.54 9.50 1.71
C SER A 147 18.60 9.97 2.72
N ILE A 148 19.49 9.08 3.17
CA ILE A 148 20.61 9.48 4.04
C ILE A 148 21.51 10.49 3.33
N VAL A 149 21.81 10.30 2.04
CA VAL A 149 22.58 11.27 1.24
C VAL A 149 21.89 12.64 1.23
N GLY A 150 20.57 12.69 0.99
CA GLY A 150 19.82 13.95 1.01
C GLY A 150 19.78 14.63 2.38
N ILE A 151 19.75 13.86 3.48
CA ILE A 151 19.80 14.40 4.84
C ILE A 151 21.19 14.97 5.14
N VAL A 152 22.25 14.23 4.80
CA VAL A 152 23.63 14.73 4.96
C VAL A 152 23.82 16.03 4.18
N ALA A 153 23.27 16.12 2.97
CA ALA A 153 23.37 17.32 2.14
C ALA A 153 22.79 18.58 2.80
N VAL A 154 21.60 18.48 3.43
CA VAL A 154 21.00 19.63 4.12
C VAL A 154 21.76 20.01 5.40
N PHE A 155 22.20 19.04 6.20
CA PHE A 155 22.98 19.31 7.42
C PHE A 155 24.34 19.96 7.11
N ASP A 156 25.02 19.51 6.05
CA ASP A 156 26.29 20.10 5.62
C ASP A 156 26.10 21.53 5.11
N SER A 157 25.04 21.77 4.31
CA SER A 157 24.70 23.10 3.81
C SER A 157 24.35 24.07 4.94
N HIS A 158 23.52 23.65 5.90
CA HIS A 158 23.21 24.45 7.09
C HIS A 158 24.45 24.77 7.91
N ARG A 159 25.34 23.79 8.13
CA ARG A 159 26.59 23.98 8.86
C ARG A 159 27.48 25.03 8.19
N ALA A 160 27.63 24.96 6.87
CA ALA A 160 28.42 25.91 6.10
C ALA A 160 27.80 27.32 6.14
N ALA A 161 26.47 27.42 6.05
CA ALA A 161 25.73 28.68 6.09
C ALA A 161 25.47 29.22 7.51
N LYS A 162 25.83 28.47 8.56
CA LYS A 162 25.55 28.77 9.98
C LYS A 162 24.04 28.93 10.28
N ILE A 163 23.21 28.13 9.60
CA ILE A 163 21.77 28.05 9.83
C ILE A 163 21.53 27.02 10.95
N PRO A 164 20.66 27.32 11.94
CA PRO A 164 20.33 26.34 12.98
C PRO A 164 19.57 25.15 12.37
N ASP A 165 19.87 23.95 12.85
CA ASP A 165 19.19 22.72 12.43
C ASP A 165 17.89 22.48 13.23
N MET A 166 17.02 21.64 12.68
CA MET A 166 15.91 21.00 13.41
C MET A 166 14.91 21.93 14.12
N TYR A 167 14.67 23.14 13.59
CA TYR A 167 13.72 24.09 14.18
C TYR A 167 12.34 24.11 13.50
N SER A 168 12.22 23.58 12.28
CA SER A 168 10.97 23.64 11.50
C SER A 168 10.11 22.39 11.67
N LEU A 169 8.79 22.50 11.44
CA LEU A 169 7.90 21.35 11.49
C LEU A 169 8.25 20.32 10.41
N HIS A 170 8.64 20.77 9.21
CA HIS A 170 9.18 19.91 8.16
C HIS A 170 10.33 19.05 8.69
N SER A 171 11.30 19.66 9.38
CA SER A 171 12.47 18.93 9.91
C SER A 171 12.09 17.89 10.98
N TRP A 172 11.15 18.21 11.88
CA TRP A 172 10.68 17.26 12.90
C TRP A 172 9.93 16.08 12.29
N CYS A 173 9.01 16.35 11.37
CA CYS A 173 8.29 15.31 10.65
C CYS A 173 9.21 14.46 9.77
N GLY A 174 10.19 15.07 9.11
CA GLY A 174 11.17 14.37 8.28
C GLY A 174 12.10 13.47 9.09
N MET A 175 12.60 13.95 10.23
CA MET A 175 13.44 13.13 11.12
C MET A 175 12.64 11.97 11.72
N LEU A 176 11.39 12.21 12.13
CA LEU A 176 10.51 11.13 12.58
C LEU A 176 10.30 10.09 11.46
N THR A 177 10.04 10.55 10.24
CA THR A 177 9.81 9.68 9.08
C THR A 177 11.02 8.80 8.79
N ILE A 178 12.23 9.36 8.72
CA ILE A 178 13.44 8.57 8.42
C ILE A 178 13.78 7.58 9.54
N VAL A 179 13.62 7.97 10.82
CA VAL A 179 13.85 7.07 11.95
C VAL A 179 12.87 5.90 11.91
N LEU A 180 11.58 6.18 11.71
CA LEU A 180 10.57 5.13 11.58
C LEU A 180 10.80 4.25 10.34
N PHE A 181 11.26 4.83 9.23
CA PHE A 181 11.62 4.08 8.02
C PHE A 181 12.81 3.13 8.27
N CYS A 182 13.85 3.57 8.97
CA CYS A 182 14.97 2.73 9.39
C CYS A 182 14.51 1.57 10.27
N VAL A 183 13.71 1.86 11.31
CA VAL A 183 13.16 0.84 12.21
C VAL A 183 12.30 -0.16 11.44
N GLN A 184 11.43 0.33 10.56
CA GLN A 184 10.58 -0.49 9.70
C GLN A 184 11.39 -1.43 8.81
N TRP A 185 12.49 -0.94 8.22
CA TRP A 185 13.36 -1.76 7.38
C TRP A 185 14.09 -2.84 8.18
N VAL A 186 14.69 -2.49 9.33
CA VAL A 186 15.38 -3.44 10.20
C VAL A 186 14.42 -4.51 10.73
N MET A 187 13.24 -4.10 11.21
CA MET A 187 12.22 -5.04 11.70
C MET A 187 11.70 -5.94 10.58
N GLY A 188 11.45 -5.40 9.38
CA GLY A 188 11.08 -6.19 8.22
C GLY A 188 12.14 -7.24 7.85
N LEU A 189 13.41 -6.87 7.91
CA LEU A 189 14.54 -7.76 7.66
C LEU A 189 14.62 -8.89 8.69
N MET A 190 14.56 -8.55 9.98
CA MET A 190 14.62 -9.50 11.09
C MET A 190 13.45 -10.49 11.09
N PHE A 191 12.23 -10.01 10.79
CA PHE A 191 11.02 -10.84 10.86
C PHE A 191 10.81 -11.65 9.58
N PHE A 192 11.02 -11.09 8.39
CA PHE A 192 10.54 -11.70 7.14
C PHE A 192 11.62 -12.27 6.21
N LEU A 193 12.88 -11.85 6.35
CA LEU A 193 13.99 -12.34 5.51
C LEU A 193 14.90 -13.33 6.25
N PHE A 194 15.30 -13.00 7.48
CA PHE A 194 16.11 -13.91 8.29
C PHE A 194 15.27 -14.91 9.10
N PRO A 195 15.77 -16.13 9.37
CA PRO A 195 15.07 -17.16 10.12
C PRO A 195 15.02 -16.91 11.64
N VAL A 196 15.08 -15.66 12.09
CA VAL A 196 15.18 -15.30 13.51
C VAL A 196 13.82 -15.36 14.22
N ALA A 197 12.74 -14.92 13.56
CA ALA A 197 11.41 -14.87 14.15
C ALA A 197 10.60 -16.17 13.95
N SER A 198 9.86 -16.58 14.98
CA SER A 198 8.91 -17.69 14.91
C SER A 198 7.74 -17.37 13.96
N LEU A 199 7.05 -18.40 13.47
CA LEU A 199 5.91 -18.23 12.56
C LEU A 199 4.77 -17.41 13.18
N TRP A 200 4.46 -17.64 14.45
CA TRP A 200 3.45 -16.87 15.18
C TRP A 200 3.81 -15.39 15.25
N LEU A 201 5.07 -15.07 15.60
CA LEU A 201 5.52 -13.70 15.72
C LEU A 201 5.47 -12.96 14.37
N ARG A 202 5.82 -13.65 13.27
CA ARG A 202 5.68 -13.13 11.90
C ARG A 202 4.22 -12.85 11.53
N ALA A 203 3.32 -13.77 11.85
CA ALA A 203 1.89 -13.61 11.58
C ALA A 203 1.29 -12.42 12.34
N SER A 204 1.67 -12.26 13.61
CA SER A 204 1.21 -11.14 14.45
C SER A 204 1.80 -9.78 14.02
N TYR A 205 3.05 -9.74 13.55
CA TYR A 205 3.70 -8.49 13.14
C TYR A 205 3.33 -8.03 11.72
N LEU A 206 2.95 -8.94 10.82
CA LEU A 206 2.66 -8.61 9.42
C LEU A 206 1.62 -7.47 9.23
N PRO A 207 0.46 -7.45 9.93
CA PRO A 207 -0.49 -6.34 9.80
C PRO A 207 0.10 -5.00 10.22
N VAL A 208 0.90 -4.98 11.30
CA VAL A 208 1.60 -3.79 11.79
C VAL A 208 2.61 -3.31 10.75
N HIS A 209 3.40 -4.23 10.19
CA HIS A 209 4.36 -3.91 9.13
C HIS A 209 3.68 -3.29 7.91
N VAL A 210 2.56 -3.85 7.44
CA VAL A 210 1.82 -3.30 6.30
C VAL A 210 1.25 -1.91 6.61
N PHE A 211 0.61 -1.75 7.77
CA PHE A 211 0.04 -0.47 8.19
C PHE A 211 1.12 0.62 8.30
N CYS A 212 2.21 0.36 9.03
CA CYS A 212 3.30 1.30 9.20
C CYS A 212 3.96 1.64 7.85
N GLY A 213 4.10 0.67 6.94
CA GLY A 213 4.62 0.91 5.59
C GLY A 213 3.79 1.92 4.79
N LEU A 214 2.46 1.81 4.86
CA LEU A 214 1.55 2.75 4.21
C LEU A 214 1.58 4.14 4.87
N VAL A 215 1.58 4.19 6.21
CA VAL A 215 1.71 5.44 6.97
C VAL A 215 3.00 6.17 6.60
N LEU A 216 4.13 5.46 6.45
CA LEU A 216 5.41 6.05 6.06
C LEU A 216 5.37 6.70 4.67
N VAL A 217 4.63 6.14 3.70
CA VAL A 217 4.45 6.81 2.40
C VAL A 217 3.66 8.10 2.54
N VAL A 218 2.57 8.09 3.31
CA VAL A 218 1.77 9.29 3.58
C VAL A 218 2.60 10.35 4.31
N MET A 219 3.39 9.96 5.31
CA MET A 219 4.29 10.87 6.03
C MET A 219 5.37 11.45 5.12
N SER A 220 5.93 10.65 4.21
CA SER A 220 6.96 11.11 3.26
C SER A 220 6.41 12.15 2.29
N ILE A 221 5.20 11.92 1.76
CA ILE A 221 4.51 12.89 0.90
C ILE A 221 4.17 14.15 1.71
N GLY A 222 3.56 14.01 2.88
CA GLY A 222 3.21 15.15 3.74
C GLY A 222 4.42 16.01 4.11
N THR A 223 5.53 15.38 4.49
CA THR A 223 6.79 16.05 4.79
C THR A 223 7.37 16.74 3.56
N SER A 224 7.27 16.12 2.38
CA SER A 224 7.71 16.74 1.12
C SER A 224 6.90 17.99 0.79
N LEU A 225 5.58 18.00 1.03
CA LEU A 225 4.73 19.18 0.84
C LEU A 225 5.11 20.32 1.80
N LEU A 226 5.42 20.00 3.06
CA LEU A 226 5.94 20.98 4.01
C LEU A 226 7.28 21.57 3.54
N GLY A 227 8.19 20.71 3.06
CA GLY A 227 9.51 21.14 2.57
C GLY A 227 9.43 22.00 1.31
N ILE A 228 8.56 21.63 0.35
CA ILE A 228 8.27 22.46 -0.84
C ILE A 228 7.76 23.83 -0.42
N THR A 229 6.83 23.88 0.53
CA THR A 229 6.25 25.14 1.02
C THR A 229 7.31 25.99 1.72
N GLU A 230 8.10 25.41 2.62
CA GLU A 230 9.21 26.11 3.29
C GLU A 230 10.20 26.69 2.28
N GLU A 231 10.65 25.89 1.30
CA GLU A 231 11.61 26.33 0.30
C GLU A 231 11.06 27.47 -0.58
N LEU A 232 9.80 27.42 -1.01
CA LEU A 232 9.17 28.51 -1.78
C LEU A 232 9.07 29.79 -0.96
N LEU A 233 8.72 29.69 0.32
CA LEU A 233 8.64 30.84 1.21
C LEU A 233 10.03 31.41 1.51
N PHE A 234 11.08 30.60 1.58
CA PHE A 234 12.44 31.12 1.79
C PHE A 234 13.06 31.70 0.52
N SER A 235 12.77 31.14 -0.64
CA SER A 235 13.43 31.51 -1.90
C SER A 235 12.74 32.64 -2.66
N ILE A 236 11.40 32.65 -2.70
CA ILE A 236 10.63 33.53 -3.60
C ILE A 236 9.43 34.19 -2.93
N MET A 237 9.33 34.25 -1.59
CA MET A 237 8.18 34.84 -0.88
C MET A 237 7.69 36.19 -1.43
N PRO A 238 8.54 37.18 -1.76
CA PRO A 238 8.06 38.47 -2.27
C PRO A 238 7.31 38.39 -3.59
N SER A 239 7.66 37.42 -4.45
CA SER A 239 7.05 37.22 -5.76
C SER A 239 6.09 36.03 -5.78
N TYR A 240 6.04 35.19 -4.75
CA TYR A 240 5.30 33.93 -4.82
C TYR A 240 3.81 34.13 -5.13
N SER A 241 3.19 35.19 -4.60
CA SER A 241 1.78 35.54 -4.84
C SER A 241 1.49 36.06 -6.25
N THR A 242 2.52 36.39 -7.05
CA THR A 242 2.37 36.84 -8.44
C THR A 242 2.46 35.70 -9.45
N PHE A 243 2.45 34.44 -8.98
CA PHE A 243 2.50 33.22 -9.79
C PHE A 243 3.73 33.12 -10.72
N PRO A 244 4.97 33.28 -10.21
CA PRO A 244 6.17 33.04 -10.99
C PRO A 244 6.22 31.57 -11.44
N ALA A 245 6.82 31.32 -12.61
CA ALA A 245 6.88 29.97 -13.19
C ALA A 245 7.50 28.93 -12.25
N GLU A 246 8.49 29.31 -11.46
CA GLU A 246 9.09 28.47 -10.41
C GLU A 246 8.06 28.02 -9.37
N GLY A 247 7.27 28.97 -8.84
CA GLY A 247 6.23 28.67 -7.86
C GLY A 247 5.11 27.81 -8.42
N VAL A 248 4.72 28.03 -9.67
CA VAL A 248 3.74 27.18 -10.37
C VAL A 248 4.28 25.76 -10.54
N LEU A 249 5.53 25.60 -10.96
CA LEU A 249 6.18 24.29 -11.12
C LEU A 249 6.21 23.52 -9.79
N ALA A 250 6.64 24.16 -8.71
CA ALA A 250 6.72 23.53 -7.39
C ALA A 250 5.34 23.16 -6.82
N ASN A 251 4.31 23.99 -7.06
CA ASN A 251 2.93 23.66 -6.70
C ASN A 251 2.39 22.47 -7.51
N VAL A 252 2.67 22.43 -8.82
CA VAL A 252 2.33 21.27 -9.67
C VAL A 252 3.03 20.00 -9.17
N LEU A 253 4.32 20.08 -8.81
CA LEU A 253 5.02 18.97 -8.16
C LEU A 253 4.28 18.50 -6.89
N GLY A 254 3.86 19.41 -6.01
CA GLY A 254 3.06 19.07 -4.83
C GLY A 254 1.77 18.32 -5.17
N LEU A 255 1.02 18.76 -6.19
CA LEU A 255 -0.20 18.09 -6.65
C LEU A 255 0.09 16.70 -7.23
N VAL A 256 1.16 16.55 -8.01
CA VAL A 256 1.57 15.27 -8.59
C VAL A 256 1.96 14.28 -7.48
N LEU A 257 2.68 14.73 -6.44
CA LEU A 257 3.02 13.91 -5.27
C LEU A 257 1.77 13.40 -4.54
N VAL A 258 0.77 14.26 -4.33
CA VAL A 258 -0.51 13.87 -3.72
C VAL A 258 -1.24 12.86 -4.59
N LEU A 259 -1.33 13.09 -5.90
CA LEU A 259 -2.00 12.18 -6.82
C LEU A 259 -1.31 10.81 -6.88
N PHE A 260 0.03 10.80 -6.91
CA PHE A 260 0.83 9.58 -6.79
C PHE A 260 0.49 8.81 -5.51
N GLY A 261 0.47 9.50 -4.36
CA GLY A 261 0.08 8.91 -3.08
C GLY A 261 -1.32 8.31 -3.08
N VAL A 262 -2.31 9.00 -3.66
CA VAL A 262 -3.69 8.51 -3.77
C VAL A 262 -3.76 7.24 -4.62
N VAL A 263 -3.11 7.22 -5.78
CA VAL A 263 -3.06 6.04 -6.66
C VAL A 263 -2.36 4.87 -5.97
N LEU A 264 -1.24 5.13 -5.28
CA LEU A 264 -0.56 4.11 -4.48
C LEU A 264 -1.46 3.56 -3.37
N CYS A 265 -2.07 4.41 -2.55
CA CYS A 265 -2.98 3.98 -1.48
C CYS A 265 -4.13 3.14 -2.03
N TYR A 266 -4.70 3.53 -3.18
CA TYR A 266 -5.76 2.78 -3.84
C TYR A 266 -5.27 1.41 -4.30
N LEU A 267 -4.15 1.34 -5.03
CA LEU A 267 -3.53 0.08 -5.43
C LEU A 267 -3.26 -0.80 -4.21
N ILE A 268 -2.82 -0.18 -3.10
CA ILE A 268 -2.32 -0.88 -1.91
C ILE A 268 -3.41 -1.38 -0.96
N THR A 269 -4.62 -0.84 -1.05
CA THR A 269 -5.75 -1.24 -0.19
C THR A 269 -6.74 -2.15 -0.90
N ARG A 270 -6.64 -2.31 -2.23
CA ARG A 270 -7.46 -3.26 -2.99
C ARG A 270 -7.00 -4.70 -2.78
N GLU A 271 -7.90 -5.53 -2.23
CA GLU A 271 -7.68 -6.97 -1.99
C GLU A 271 -7.60 -7.78 -3.29
N GLU A 272 -8.37 -7.41 -4.32
CA GLU A 272 -8.30 -8.02 -5.66
C GLU A 272 -6.89 -7.97 -6.28
N PHE A 273 -6.08 -6.99 -5.87
CA PHE A 273 -4.70 -6.81 -6.35
C PHE A 273 -3.66 -7.48 -5.46
N ARG A 274 -4.08 -8.10 -4.35
CA ARG A 274 -3.18 -8.78 -3.43
C ARG A 274 -2.64 -10.05 -4.07
N ARG A 275 -1.37 -10.36 -3.79
CA ARG A 275 -0.75 -11.60 -4.25
C ARG A 275 -1.50 -12.81 -3.67
N PRO A 276 -2.02 -13.73 -4.50
CA PRO A 276 -2.62 -14.96 -4.01
C PRO A 276 -1.56 -15.86 -3.34
N PRO A 277 -1.94 -16.71 -2.37
CA PRO A 277 -1.04 -17.74 -1.87
C PRO A 277 -0.63 -18.67 -3.01
N ASN A 278 0.67 -19.01 -3.11
CA ASN A 278 1.13 -19.98 -4.10
C ASN A 278 0.65 -21.39 -3.71
N PRO A 279 0.28 -22.25 -4.68
CA PRO A 279 -0.18 -23.62 -4.41
C PRO A 279 0.83 -24.46 -3.60
N GLU A 280 2.13 -24.23 -3.80
CA GLU A 280 3.20 -24.88 -3.02
C GLU A 280 3.15 -24.48 -1.53
N GLU A 281 2.82 -23.23 -1.21
CA GLU A 281 2.68 -22.74 0.18
C GLU A 281 1.39 -23.28 0.82
N GLU A 282 0.34 -23.44 0.03
CA GLU A 282 -0.93 -24.04 0.47
C GLU A 282 -0.74 -25.52 0.83
N SER A 283 -0.04 -26.29 -0.03
CA SER A 283 0.27 -27.70 0.23
C SER A 283 1.14 -27.91 1.49
N LEU A 284 2.11 -27.03 1.74
CA LEU A 284 2.93 -27.04 2.96
C LEU A 284 2.12 -26.67 4.21
N SER A 285 1.20 -25.71 4.10
CA SER A 285 0.34 -25.30 5.22
C SER A 285 -0.65 -26.38 5.61
N VAL A 286 -1.24 -27.07 4.63
CA VAL A 286 -2.11 -28.23 4.86
C VAL A 286 -1.32 -29.35 5.49
N HIS A 287 -0.14 -29.68 4.96
CA HIS A 287 0.72 -30.74 5.50
C HIS A 287 1.15 -30.47 6.95
N PHE A 288 1.54 -29.23 7.27
CA PHE A 288 1.89 -28.84 8.64
C PHE A 288 0.69 -28.94 9.58
N LYS A 289 -0.50 -28.52 9.13
CA LYS A 289 -1.74 -28.65 9.89
C LYS A 289 -2.09 -30.11 10.18
N THR A 290 -1.92 -31.01 9.20
CA THR A 290 -2.10 -32.46 9.39
C THR A 290 -1.13 -33.03 10.43
N LEU A 291 0.13 -32.56 10.45
CA LEU A 291 1.15 -32.99 11.41
C LEU A 291 0.92 -32.46 12.83
N THR A 292 0.41 -31.23 12.97
CA THR A 292 0.16 -30.62 14.29
C THR A 292 -1.19 -30.98 14.90
N GLU A 293 -2.20 -31.28 14.08
CA GLU A 293 -3.56 -31.62 14.53
C GLU A 293 -3.84 -33.13 14.55
N GLY A 294 -2.84 -33.98 14.23
CA GLY A 294 -2.98 -35.44 14.33
C GLY A 294 -4.06 -36.02 13.43
N GLY A 295 -4.30 -35.41 12.26
CA GLY A 295 -5.30 -35.87 11.30
C GLY A 295 -4.88 -37.18 10.65
N THR A 296 -5.47 -38.30 11.06
CA THR A 296 -5.36 -39.57 10.34
C THR A 296 -5.90 -39.42 8.92
N PRO A 297 -5.20 -39.92 7.89
CA PRO A 297 -5.69 -39.89 6.53
C PRO A 297 -6.93 -40.79 6.44
N ASN A 298 -8.10 -40.18 6.18
CA ASN A 298 -9.27 -40.94 5.78
C ASN A 298 -9.03 -41.44 4.34
N SER A 299 -8.83 -42.74 4.23
CA SER A 299 -8.94 -43.53 3.00
C SER A 299 -9.73 -44.78 3.38
N PRO A 300 -10.48 -45.41 2.45
CA PRO A 300 -10.36 -45.34 1.00
C PRO A 300 -11.49 -44.60 0.27
#